data_AF-A0A2A9NRM8-F1
#
_entry.id   AF-A0A2A9NRM8-F1
#
_cell.length_a   1.000
_cell.length_b   1.000
_cell.length_c   1.000
_cell.angle_alpha   90.00
_cell.angle_beta   90.00
_cell.angle_gamma   90.00
#
_symmetry.space_group_name_H-M   'P 1'
#
loop_
_entity.id
_entity.type
_entity.pdbx_description
1 polymer ?
#
loop_
_entity_poly.entity_id
_entity_poly.type
_entity_poly.pdbx_seq_one_letter_code
_entity_poly.pdbx_strand_id
1 'polypeptide(L)'
;MFSGSQNVTVEHWVEVLLQIQVSITSLNLTKLDPLKSPSPTLGEEQILDIELDKRTIIKQPEQEYTSISSKVLWDLSPQATNETENQVKDHNSRRLQRKLEYASRLSQLVNNFPLTLKETKNIRSSQYTNLPYTLASTEAEYRMLIIGRRKAIEWGRANALRRAFNEISKLGDREHVARPRLSTADVYIWLTENGYFPRPD
;
A
#
# COMPACT_ATOMS: atom_id res chain seq x y z
N MET A 1 -46.86 35.11 26.42
CA MET A 1 -46.67 34.41 25.12
C MET A 1 -45.17 34.27 24.90
N PHE A 2 -44.62 33.09 25.19
CA PHE A 2 -43.23 32.74 24.92
C PHE A 2 -43.23 31.64 23.85
N SER A 3 -42.58 31.91 22.72
CA SER A 3 -42.18 30.94 21.70
C SER A 3 -40.80 31.43 21.26
N GLY A 4 -39.71 30.67 21.31
CA GLY A 4 -39.58 29.23 21.17
C GLY A 4 -38.97 28.94 19.81
N SER A 5 -37.64 28.79 19.77
CA SER A 5 -36.88 27.74 19.06
C SER A 5 -35.48 28.21 18.67
N GLN A 6 -34.52 27.50 19.24
CA GLN A 6 -33.09 27.58 19.00
C GLN A 6 -32.75 26.82 17.70
N ASN A 7 -31.98 27.43 16.82
CA ASN A 7 -31.28 26.74 15.73
C ASN A 7 -29.81 26.64 16.12
N VAL A 8 -29.43 25.53 16.77
CA VAL A 8 -28.03 25.14 16.97
C VAL A 8 -27.89 23.70 16.53
N THR A 9 -27.74 23.45 15.23
CA THR A 9 -27.40 22.12 14.72
C THR A 9 -26.84 22.25 13.30
N VAL A 10 -25.52 22.37 13.16
CA VAL A 10 -24.75 21.58 12.17
C VAL A 10 -23.24 21.54 12.49
N GLU A 11 -22.70 22.49 13.25
CA GLU A 11 -21.23 22.57 13.44
C GLU A 11 -20.63 21.65 14.52
N HIS A 12 -21.44 20.85 15.21
CA HIS A 12 -20.95 19.95 16.28
C HIS A 12 -20.66 18.50 15.83
N TRP A 13 -20.83 18.17 14.55
CA TRP A 13 -20.68 16.78 14.06
C TRP A 13 -19.39 16.51 13.27
N VAL A 14 -18.55 17.52 13.03
CA VAL A 14 -17.26 17.31 12.34
C VAL A 14 -16.10 17.12 13.33
N GLU A 15 -16.24 17.52 14.60
CA GLU A 15 -15.20 17.34 15.62
C GLU A 15 -15.20 15.97 16.32
N VAL A 16 -16.21 15.10 16.11
CA VAL A 16 -16.28 13.79 16.80
C VAL A 16 -15.59 12.66 16.02
N LEU A 17 -15.01 12.91 14.85
CA LEU A 17 -14.24 11.92 14.08
C LEU A 17 -12.73 11.93 14.36
N LEU A 18 -12.33 12.41 15.55
CA LEU A 18 -10.93 12.53 15.96
C LEU A 18 -10.68 11.87 17.33
N GLN A 19 -11.04 10.60 17.49
CA GLN A 19 -10.67 9.81 18.67
C GLN A 19 -11.00 8.34 18.38
N ILE A 20 -10.13 7.34 18.43
CA ILE A 20 -8.81 7.15 19.03
C ILE A 20 -8.17 6.06 18.16
N GLN A 21 -7.02 6.31 17.57
CA GLN A 21 -6.22 5.25 16.93
C GLN A 21 -5.10 4.91 17.92
N VAL A 22 -5.40 4.07 18.94
CA VAL A 22 -4.36 3.53 19.82
C VAL A 22 -3.47 2.64 18.95
N SER A 23 -2.31 3.16 18.58
CA SER A 23 -1.30 2.41 17.85
C SER A 23 -0.41 1.73 18.88
N ILE A 24 -0.72 0.48 19.22
CA ILE A 24 0.16 -0.35 20.06
C ILE A 24 1.27 -0.88 19.16
N THR A 25 2.46 -0.31 19.26
CA THR A 25 3.65 -0.82 18.59
C THR A 25 4.29 -1.88 19.49
N SER A 26 3.96 -3.16 19.28
CA SER A 26 4.77 -4.24 19.82
C SER A 26 6.01 -4.42 18.95
N LEU A 27 7.20 -4.25 19.54
CA LEU A 27 8.47 -4.58 18.91
C LEU A 27 8.73 -6.07 19.09
N ASN A 28 8.30 -6.89 18.13
CA ASN A 28 8.63 -8.32 18.12
C ASN A 28 10.06 -8.49 17.59
N LEU A 29 11.01 -8.80 18.49
CA LEU A 29 12.35 -9.25 18.13
C LEU A 29 12.26 -10.73 17.79
N THR A 30 12.15 -11.06 16.50
CA THR A 30 12.14 -12.44 16.02
C THR A 30 13.50 -13.07 16.26
N LYS A 31 13.59 -13.93 17.28
CA LYS A 31 14.78 -14.72 17.59
C LYS A 31 14.72 -16.02 16.79
N LEU A 32 15.58 -16.13 15.80
CA LEU A 32 15.75 -17.37 15.03
C LEU A 32 16.50 -18.40 15.88
N ASP A 33 16.11 -19.67 15.75
CA ASP A 33 16.80 -20.79 16.42
C ASP A 33 18.29 -20.79 16.03
N PRO A 34 19.21 -20.54 16.99
CA PRO A 34 20.64 -20.50 16.71
C PRO A 34 21.19 -21.87 16.26
N LEU A 35 20.49 -22.96 16.54
CA LEU A 35 20.90 -24.31 16.19
C LEU A 35 20.40 -24.75 14.80
N LYS A 36 19.65 -23.89 14.07
CA LYS A 36 19.07 -24.20 12.75
C LYS A 36 18.40 -25.57 12.70
N SER A 37 17.73 -25.96 13.78
CA SER A 37 17.09 -27.27 13.82
C SER A 37 15.91 -27.31 12.83
N PRO A 38 15.69 -28.42 12.12
CA PRO A 38 14.53 -28.56 11.24
C PRO A 38 13.22 -28.77 12.01
N SER A 39 13.29 -28.90 13.34
CA SER A 39 12.13 -29.06 14.22
C SER A 39 11.58 -27.69 14.63
N PRO A 40 10.26 -27.48 14.55
CA PRO A 40 9.65 -26.25 15.05
C PRO A 40 9.89 -26.14 16.56
N THR A 41 10.51 -25.04 16.99
CA THR A 41 10.72 -24.71 18.39
C THR A 41 9.76 -23.60 18.81
N LEU A 42 9.24 -23.70 20.03
CA LEU A 42 8.38 -22.67 20.60
C LEU A 42 9.22 -21.39 20.84
N GLY A 43 8.76 -20.27 20.27
CA GLY A 43 9.39 -18.96 20.49
C GLY A 43 9.11 -18.41 21.90
N GLU A 44 9.51 -17.17 22.14
CA GLU A 44 9.24 -16.47 23.40
C GLU A 44 7.79 -15.92 23.40
N GLU A 45 7.07 -16.13 24.49
CA GLU A 45 5.72 -15.58 24.70
C GLU A 45 5.84 -14.17 25.30
N GLN A 46 5.13 -13.20 24.71
CA GLN A 46 5.07 -11.84 25.23
C GLN A 46 3.65 -11.54 25.72
N ILE A 47 3.50 -11.41 27.03
CA ILE A 47 2.25 -11.04 27.69
C ILE A 47 2.29 -9.54 27.97
N LEU A 48 1.24 -8.82 27.58
CA LEU A 48 1.09 -7.38 27.80
C LEU A 48 -0.26 -7.10 28.45
N ASP A 49 -0.22 -6.52 29.65
CA ASP A 49 -1.42 -5.99 30.30
C ASP A 49 -1.73 -4.62 29.72
N ILE A 50 -2.96 -4.45 29.22
CA ILE A 50 -3.43 -3.19 28.62
C ILE A 50 -4.56 -2.64 29.50
N GLU A 51 -4.32 -1.48 30.11
CA GLU A 51 -5.38 -0.76 30.82
C GLU A 51 -6.28 -0.05 29.81
N LEU A 52 -7.56 -0.43 29.81
CA LEU A 52 -8.59 0.21 29.00
C LEU A 52 -9.49 1.06 29.90
N ASP A 53 -9.87 2.24 29.40
CA ASP A 53 -10.87 3.06 30.08
C ASP A 53 -12.21 2.28 30.16
N LYS A 54 -12.93 2.44 31.28
CA LYS A 54 -14.23 1.80 31.53
C LYS A 54 -15.29 2.18 30.51
N ARG A 55 -15.07 3.27 29.77
CA ARG A 55 -15.96 3.78 28.72
C ARG A 55 -15.55 3.33 27.31
N THR A 56 -14.47 2.56 27.17
CA THR A 56 -14.02 2.07 25.87
C THR A 56 -15.02 1.08 25.30
N ILE A 57 -15.68 1.46 24.20
CA ILE A 57 -16.55 0.56 23.43
C ILE A 57 -15.67 -0.20 22.44
N ILE A 58 -15.51 -1.50 22.67
CA ILE A 58 -14.82 -2.39 21.74
C ILE A 58 -15.71 -2.57 20.51
N LYS A 59 -15.33 -1.93 19.39
CA LYS A 59 -16.00 -2.13 18.11
C LYS A 59 -15.62 -3.51 17.54
N GLN A 60 -16.52 -4.11 16.77
CA GLN A 60 -16.18 -5.30 15.99
C GLN A 60 -15.01 -4.96 15.06
N PRO A 61 -14.01 -5.84 14.93
CA PRO A 61 -12.92 -5.63 13.99
C PRO A 61 -13.51 -5.50 12.58
N GLU A 62 -13.26 -4.37 11.91
CA GLU A 62 -13.54 -4.26 10.48
C GLU A 62 -12.59 -5.24 9.78
N GLN A 63 -13.13 -6.41 9.42
CA GLN A 63 -12.43 -7.44 8.70
C GLN A 63 -12.25 -6.99 7.24
N GLU A 64 -11.36 -6.02 7.00
CA GLU A 64 -10.77 -5.83 5.67
C GLU A 64 -9.80 -6.97 5.32
N TYR A 65 -9.60 -7.92 6.24
CA TYR A 65 -8.81 -9.12 6.01
C TYR A 65 -9.69 -10.27 5.51
N THR A 66 -9.37 -10.77 4.32
CA THR A 66 -9.87 -12.06 3.82
C THR A 66 -9.62 -13.16 4.84
N SER A 67 -10.67 -13.90 5.22
CA SER A 67 -10.56 -14.98 6.20
C SER A 67 -9.47 -15.98 5.78
N ILE A 68 -8.63 -16.40 6.73
CA ILE A 68 -7.58 -17.43 6.56
C ILE A 68 -8.17 -18.81 6.15
N SER A 69 -9.50 -18.96 6.15
CA SER A 69 -10.21 -20.13 5.63
C SER A 69 -10.14 -20.29 4.11
N SER A 70 -9.60 -19.33 3.34
CA SER A 70 -9.41 -19.51 1.91
C SER A 70 -8.16 -20.34 1.60
N LYS A 71 -8.18 -21.63 1.96
CA LYS A 71 -7.23 -22.62 1.40
C LYS A 71 -7.27 -22.67 -0.13
N VAL A 72 -8.30 -22.09 -0.75
CA VAL A 72 -8.46 -21.89 -2.19
C VAL A 72 -7.32 -21.06 -2.81
N LEU A 73 -6.63 -20.21 -2.06
CA LEU A 73 -5.50 -19.42 -2.58
C LEU A 73 -4.20 -20.23 -2.75
N TRP A 74 -4.11 -21.42 -2.14
CA TRP A 74 -2.91 -22.27 -2.18
C TRP A 74 -3.07 -23.50 -3.08
N ASP A 75 -4.27 -23.74 -3.60
CA ASP A 75 -4.55 -24.89 -4.46
C ASP A 75 -4.28 -24.53 -5.93
N LEU A 76 -3.01 -24.60 -6.33
CA LEU A 76 -2.55 -24.39 -7.71
C LEU A 76 -2.80 -25.63 -8.59
N SER A 77 -3.96 -26.29 -8.43
CA SER A 77 -4.40 -27.33 -9.34
C SER A 77 -5.01 -26.67 -10.59
N PRO A 78 -4.45 -26.84 -11.79
CA PRO A 78 -5.10 -26.40 -13.02
C PRO A 78 -6.31 -27.31 -13.29
N GLN A 79 -7.47 -26.98 -12.71
CA GLN A 79 -8.73 -27.58 -13.13
C GLN A 79 -9.09 -27.04 -14.52
N ALA A 80 -8.76 -27.83 -15.54
CA ALA A 80 -9.17 -27.61 -16.91
C ALA A 80 -10.69 -27.84 -17.03
N THR A 81 -11.48 -26.77 -16.92
CA THR A 81 -12.88 -26.76 -17.36
C THR A 81 -12.96 -26.12 -18.76
N ASN A 82 -13.18 -26.97 -19.77
CA ASN A 82 -13.11 -26.67 -21.21
C ASN A 82 -14.31 -25.86 -21.77
N GLU A 83 -14.98 -25.02 -20.98
CA GLU A 83 -16.19 -24.30 -21.43
C GLU A 83 -16.05 -22.77 -21.51
N THR A 84 -14.84 -22.21 -21.35
CA THR A 84 -14.65 -20.74 -21.23
C THR A 84 -13.76 -20.11 -22.31
N GLU A 85 -13.64 -20.69 -23.50
CA GLU A 85 -12.64 -20.22 -24.48
C GLU A 85 -13.00 -18.88 -25.16
N ASN A 86 -14.29 -18.54 -25.27
CA ASN A 86 -14.73 -17.29 -25.91
C ASN A 86 -14.89 -16.11 -24.95
N GLN A 87 -15.22 -16.32 -23.67
CA GLN A 87 -15.33 -15.23 -22.68
C GLN A 87 -13.96 -14.83 -22.10
N VAL A 88 -13.00 -15.76 -22.04
CA VAL A 88 -11.64 -15.49 -21.54
C VAL A 88 -10.86 -14.58 -22.49
N LYS A 89 -11.07 -14.67 -23.81
CA LYS A 89 -10.38 -13.82 -24.80
C LYS A 89 -10.76 -12.34 -24.68
N ASP A 90 -12.05 -12.03 -24.49
CA ASP A 90 -12.52 -10.64 -24.34
C ASP A 90 -12.21 -10.04 -22.96
N HIS A 91 -12.18 -10.86 -21.90
CA HIS A 91 -11.75 -10.40 -20.58
C HIS A 91 -10.23 -10.14 -20.53
N ASN A 92 -9.42 -10.97 -21.19
CA ASN A 92 -7.97 -10.79 -21.25
C ASN A 92 -7.57 -9.60 -22.11
N SER A 93 -8.22 -9.36 -23.25
CA SER A 93 -7.95 -8.19 -24.11
C SER A 93 -8.20 -6.88 -23.36
N ARG A 94 -9.34 -6.74 -22.67
CA ARG A 94 -9.65 -5.57 -21.83
C ARG A 94 -8.71 -5.42 -20.64
N ARG A 95 -8.24 -6.53 -20.06
CA ARG A 95 -7.25 -6.51 -18.96
C ARG A 95 -5.87 -6.06 -19.46
N LEU A 96 -5.42 -6.53 -20.61
CA LEU A 96 -4.19 -6.11 -21.27
C LEU A 96 -4.23 -4.63 -21.65
N GLN A 97 -5.34 -4.17 -22.24
CA GLN A 97 -5.51 -2.78 -22.64
C GLN A 97 -5.47 -1.84 -21.42
N ARG A 98 -6.10 -2.22 -20.30
CA ARG A 98 -5.96 -1.51 -19.02
C ARG A 98 -4.51 -1.50 -18.53
N LYS A 99 -3.81 -2.65 -18.57
CA LYS A 99 -2.39 -2.73 -18.16
C LYS A 99 -1.51 -1.78 -18.98
N LEU A 100 -1.76 -1.66 -20.29
CA LEU A 100 -1.03 -0.75 -21.19
C LEU A 100 -1.33 0.73 -20.90
N GLU A 101 -2.61 1.08 -20.68
CA GLU A 101 -3.00 2.45 -20.32
C GLU A 101 -2.35 2.86 -18.98
N TYR A 102 -2.37 1.98 -18.00
CA TYR A 102 -1.71 2.20 -16.71
C TYR A 102 -0.20 2.37 -16.88
N ALA A 103 0.47 1.48 -17.62
CA ALA A 103 1.91 1.56 -17.84
C ALA A 103 2.34 2.89 -18.47
N SER A 104 1.57 3.42 -19.43
CA SER A 104 1.85 4.72 -20.05
C SER A 104 1.75 5.88 -19.08
N ARG A 105 0.73 5.88 -18.21
CA ARG A 105 0.57 6.93 -17.18
C ARG A 105 1.61 6.80 -16.07
N LEU A 106 1.93 5.57 -15.65
CA LEU A 106 2.94 5.32 -14.63
C LEU A 106 4.32 5.76 -15.11
N SER A 107 4.70 5.48 -16.36
CA SER A 107 6.00 5.90 -16.91
C SER A 107 6.19 7.41 -16.94
N GLN A 108 5.13 8.18 -17.22
CA GLN A 108 5.16 9.64 -17.12
C GLN A 108 5.38 10.12 -15.68
N LEU A 109 4.79 9.42 -14.71
CA LEU A 109 4.89 9.78 -13.29
C LEU A 109 6.20 9.40 -12.64
N VAL A 110 6.83 8.30 -13.06
CA VAL A 110 8.07 7.79 -12.43
C VAL A 110 9.16 8.85 -12.35
N ASN A 111 9.27 9.70 -13.38
CA ASN A 111 10.28 10.77 -13.42
C ASN A 111 10.11 11.82 -12.31
N ASN A 112 8.92 11.93 -11.71
CA ASN A 112 8.64 12.84 -10.60
C ASN A 112 8.94 12.21 -9.22
N PHE A 113 9.14 10.89 -9.18
CA PHE A 113 9.41 10.11 -7.97
C PHE A 113 10.78 9.45 -8.08
N PRO A 114 11.87 10.21 -7.90
CA PRO A 114 13.24 9.71 -8.00
C PRO A 114 13.56 8.74 -6.86
N LEU A 115 14.51 7.85 -7.09
CA LEU A 115 15.05 6.98 -6.04
C LEU A 115 16.31 7.58 -5.41
N THR A 116 17.08 8.34 -6.21
CA THR A 116 18.36 8.93 -5.80
C THR A 116 18.39 10.45 -5.97
N LEU A 117 19.22 11.14 -5.18
CA LEU A 117 19.48 12.57 -5.31
C LEU A 117 20.16 12.93 -6.65
N LYS A 118 20.74 11.97 -7.37
CA LYS A 118 21.26 12.23 -8.72
C LYS A 118 20.15 12.38 -9.75
N GLU A 119 19.03 11.68 -9.57
CA GLU A 119 17.85 11.75 -10.45
C GLU A 119 17.06 13.05 -10.25
N THR A 120 17.22 13.74 -9.11
CA THR A 120 16.49 14.99 -8.81
C THR A 120 16.99 16.20 -9.58
N LYS A 121 18.09 16.12 -10.34
CA LYS A 121 18.67 17.26 -11.08
C LYS A 121 17.71 17.94 -12.06
N ASN A 122 16.69 17.21 -12.52
CA ASN A 122 15.66 17.72 -13.44
C ASN A 122 14.36 18.15 -12.72
N ILE A 123 14.28 17.97 -11.40
CA ILE A 123 13.08 18.19 -10.59
C ILE A 123 13.28 19.47 -9.78
N ARG A 124 12.24 20.32 -9.70
CA ARG A 124 12.29 21.55 -8.90
C ARG A 124 12.60 21.19 -7.44
N SER A 125 13.49 21.95 -6.81
CA SER A 125 13.99 21.65 -5.45
C SER A 125 12.89 21.45 -4.39
N SER A 126 11.78 22.16 -4.56
CA SER A 126 10.60 22.06 -3.71
C SER A 126 9.80 20.76 -3.84
N GLN A 127 10.00 19.95 -4.89
CA GLN A 127 9.21 18.73 -5.11
C GLN A 127 9.80 17.51 -4.40
N TYR A 128 11.13 17.38 -4.31
CA TYR A 128 11.74 16.24 -3.62
C TYR A 128 11.77 16.37 -2.10
N THR A 129 11.69 17.60 -1.55
CA THR A 129 11.54 17.80 -0.09
C THR A 129 10.21 17.28 0.45
N ASN A 130 9.22 17.10 -0.44
CA ASN A 130 7.88 16.63 -0.10
C ASN A 130 7.67 15.14 -0.36
N LEU A 131 8.74 14.38 -0.64
CA LEU A 131 8.61 12.93 -0.84
C LEU A 131 8.37 12.22 0.49
N PRO A 132 7.41 11.29 0.58
CA PRO A 132 7.11 10.57 1.81
C PRO A 132 8.12 9.43 2.09
N TYR A 133 9.30 9.47 1.47
CA TYR A 133 10.36 8.49 1.63
C TYR A 133 11.73 9.15 1.47
N THR A 134 12.77 8.53 2.03
CA THR A 134 14.14 9.05 1.97
C THR A 134 14.81 8.71 0.64
N LEU A 135 15.52 9.68 0.06
CA LEU A 135 16.35 9.49 -1.12
C LEU A 135 17.77 9.07 -0.72
N ALA A 136 18.34 8.12 -1.45
CA ALA A 136 19.77 7.83 -1.34
C ALA A 136 20.57 8.88 -2.15
N SER A 137 21.81 9.19 -1.75
CA SER A 137 22.60 10.18 -2.48
C SER A 137 23.02 9.65 -3.85
N THR A 138 23.33 8.36 -3.93
CA THR A 138 23.72 7.68 -5.16
C THR A 138 23.12 6.28 -5.25
N GLU A 139 23.12 5.70 -6.45
CA GLU A 139 22.69 4.32 -6.66
C GLU A 139 23.60 3.33 -5.92
N ALA A 140 24.91 3.58 -5.86
CA ALA A 140 25.86 2.77 -5.11
C ALA A 140 25.54 2.77 -3.60
N GLU A 141 25.27 3.95 -3.04
CA GLU A 141 24.83 4.07 -1.64
C GLU A 141 23.52 3.32 -1.40
N TYR A 142 22.56 3.46 -2.32
CA TYR A 142 21.30 2.72 -2.25
C TYR A 142 21.53 1.20 -2.22
N ARG A 143 22.41 0.69 -3.09
CA ARG A 143 22.77 -0.74 -3.13
C ARG A 143 23.41 -1.22 -1.82
N MET A 144 24.19 -0.36 -1.15
CA MET A 144 24.82 -0.66 0.14
C MET A 144 23.86 -0.62 1.33
N LEU A 145 22.64 -0.09 1.19
CA LEU A 145 21.66 -0.10 2.27
C LEU A 145 21.25 -1.54 2.62
N ILE A 146 21.00 -1.79 3.91
CA ILE A 146 20.42 -3.04 4.39
C ILE A 146 19.09 -3.34 3.69
N ILE A 147 18.77 -4.62 3.49
CA ILE A 147 17.62 -5.04 2.69
C ILE A 147 16.29 -4.43 3.16
N GLY A 148 16.07 -4.35 4.48
CA GLY A 148 14.86 -3.76 5.06
C GLY A 148 14.71 -2.29 4.69
N ARG A 149 15.80 -1.51 4.76
CA ARG A 149 15.79 -0.09 4.40
C ARG A 149 15.58 0.12 2.91
N ARG A 150 16.20 -0.71 2.05
CA ARG A 150 15.92 -0.69 0.61
C ARG A 150 14.45 -0.94 0.33
N LYS A 151 13.89 -2.03 0.87
CA LYS A 151 12.47 -2.38 0.68
C LYS A 151 11.53 -1.29 1.18
N ALA A 152 11.84 -0.64 2.29
CA ALA A 152 11.05 0.49 2.79
C ALA A 152 11.04 1.67 1.80
N ILE A 153 12.19 2.02 1.20
CA ILE A 153 12.29 3.06 0.18
C ILE A 153 11.52 2.67 -1.10
N GLU A 154 11.70 1.44 -1.58
CA GLU A 154 10.98 0.93 -2.76
C GLU A 154 9.46 0.98 -2.56
N TRP A 155 9.00 0.54 -1.38
CA TRP A 155 7.59 0.56 -1.01
C TRP A 155 7.06 1.99 -0.86
N GLY A 156 7.83 2.87 -0.22
CA GLY A 156 7.51 4.29 -0.09
C GLY A 156 7.34 4.96 -1.45
N ARG A 157 8.25 4.70 -2.39
CA ARG A 157 8.16 5.17 -3.77
C ARG A 157 6.94 4.62 -4.50
N ALA A 158 6.67 3.32 -4.41
CA ALA A 158 5.49 2.70 -5.02
C ALA A 158 4.18 3.32 -4.46
N ASN A 159 4.11 3.54 -3.15
CA ASN A 159 2.94 4.16 -2.51
C ASN A 159 2.76 5.62 -2.93
N ALA A 160 3.84 6.39 -3.02
CA ALA A 160 3.81 7.78 -3.48
C ALA A 160 3.29 7.88 -4.93
N LEU A 161 3.80 6.99 -5.79
CA LEU A 161 3.42 6.94 -7.20
C LEU A 161 1.97 6.49 -7.38
N ARG A 162 1.51 5.50 -6.60
CA ARG A 162 0.10 5.10 -6.54
C ARG A 162 -0.81 6.26 -6.12
N ARG A 163 -0.42 7.02 -5.11
CA ARG A 163 -1.20 8.19 -4.64
C ARG A 163 -1.32 9.22 -5.77
N ALA A 164 -0.22 9.60 -6.39
CA ALA A 164 -0.22 10.55 -7.51
C ALA A 164 -1.07 10.07 -8.69
N PHE A 165 -0.96 8.78 -9.04
CA PHE A 165 -1.78 8.16 -10.07
C PHE A 165 -3.27 8.25 -9.76
N ASN A 166 -3.66 7.94 -8.51
CA ASN A 166 -5.06 8.00 -8.08
C ASN A 166 -5.59 9.44 -8.05
N GLU A 167 -4.78 10.43 -7.67
CA GLU A 167 -5.19 11.84 -7.70
C GLU A 167 -5.43 12.34 -9.13
N ILE A 168 -4.55 12.02 -10.08
CA ILE A 168 -4.75 12.37 -11.49
C ILE A 168 -5.98 11.67 -12.07
N SER A 169 -6.22 10.42 -11.67
CA SER A 169 -7.39 9.67 -12.10
C SER A 169 -8.70 10.25 -11.55
N LYS A 170 -8.70 10.83 -10.34
CA LYS A 170 -9.87 11.55 -9.79
C LYS A 170 -10.16 12.86 -10.53
N LEU A 171 -9.12 13.58 -10.95
CA LEU A 171 -9.26 14.87 -11.66
C LEU A 171 -9.76 14.71 -13.10
N GLY A 172 -9.47 13.57 -13.74
CA GLY A 172 -9.84 13.30 -15.13
C GLY A 172 -11.24 12.73 -15.35
N ASP A 173 -11.88 12.15 -14.32
CA ASP A 173 -13.16 11.47 -14.48
C ASP A 173 -14.34 12.38 -14.07
N ARG A 174 -15.02 12.94 -15.08
CA ARG A 174 -16.43 13.41 -14.98
C ARG A 174 -17.45 12.29 -15.17
N GLU A 175 -17.00 11.09 -15.55
CA GLU A 175 -17.87 9.92 -15.76
C GLU A 175 -17.63 8.86 -14.70
N HIS A 176 -18.70 8.50 -13.98
CA HIS A 176 -18.78 7.58 -12.85
C HIS A 176 -18.50 6.10 -13.19
N VAL A 177 -17.60 5.79 -14.12
CA VAL A 177 -17.18 4.41 -14.35
C VAL A 177 -16.08 4.07 -13.36
N ALA A 178 -16.37 3.15 -12.44
CA ALA A 178 -15.43 2.67 -11.43
C ALA A 178 -14.18 2.04 -12.08
N ARG A 179 -13.18 2.87 -12.42
CA ARG A 179 -11.88 2.36 -12.85
C ARG A 179 -11.24 1.62 -11.68
N PRO A 180 -10.65 0.43 -11.91
CA PRO A 180 -9.88 -0.26 -10.89
C PRO A 180 -8.77 0.66 -10.37
N ARG A 181 -8.77 0.91 -9.06
CA ARG A 181 -7.68 1.63 -8.40
C ARG A 181 -6.48 0.70 -8.34
N LEU A 182 -5.32 1.16 -8.79
CA LEU A 182 -4.08 0.39 -8.65
C LEU A 182 -3.73 0.23 -7.18
N SER A 183 -3.39 -0.99 -6.77
CA SER A 183 -2.83 -1.25 -5.45
C SER A 183 -1.35 -0.84 -5.41
N THR A 184 -0.80 -0.69 -4.20
CA THR A 184 0.64 -0.41 -4.05
C THR A 184 1.48 -1.59 -4.56
N ALA A 185 0.97 -2.83 -4.39
CA ALA A 185 1.62 -4.04 -4.86
C ALA A 185 1.71 -4.08 -6.40
N ASP A 186 0.64 -3.69 -7.10
CA ASP A 186 0.64 -3.64 -8.58
C ASP A 186 1.71 -2.66 -9.11
N VAL A 187 1.79 -1.48 -8.48
CA VAL A 187 2.79 -0.47 -8.83
C VAL A 187 4.20 -0.96 -8.51
N TYR A 188 4.38 -1.64 -7.36
CA TYR A 188 5.66 -2.21 -6.96
C TYR A 188 6.16 -3.28 -7.94
N ILE A 189 5.27 -4.18 -8.37
CA ILE A 189 5.57 -5.21 -9.37
C ILE A 189 5.94 -4.53 -10.68
N TRP A 190 5.14 -3.58 -11.15
CA TRP A 190 5.44 -2.84 -12.39
C TRP A 190 6.79 -2.12 -12.33
N LEU A 191 7.12 -1.46 -11.22
CA LEU A 191 8.44 -0.81 -11.03
C LEU A 191 9.59 -1.82 -11.09
N THR A 192 9.39 -3.01 -10.53
CA THR A 192 10.37 -4.09 -10.54
C THR A 192 10.56 -4.67 -11.94
N GLU A 193 9.47 -4.97 -12.65
CA GLU A 193 9.48 -5.53 -14.01
C GLU A 193 10.16 -4.59 -15.02
N ASN A 194 10.05 -3.28 -14.82
CA ASN A 194 10.62 -2.26 -15.70
C ASN A 194 12.02 -1.78 -15.28
N GLY A 195 12.65 -2.42 -14.28
CA GLY A 195 14.02 -2.11 -13.87
C GLY A 195 14.20 -0.76 -13.18
N TYR A 196 13.13 -0.18 -12.62
CA TYR A 196 13.22 1.10 -11.89
C TYR A 196 13.84 0.96 -10.49
N PHE A 197 14.14 -0.26 -10.06
CA PHE A 197 14.87 -0.53 -8.82
C PHE A 197 16.24 -1.14 -9.12
N PRO A 198 17.33 -0.47 -8.73
CA PRO A 198 18.67 -1.02 -8.88
C PRO A 198 18.82 -2.22 -7.95
N ARG A 199 19.15 -3.37 -8.52
CA ARG A 199 19.44 -4.59 -7.77
C ARG A 199 20.94 -4.65 -7.47
N PRO A 200 21.34 -5.13 -6.28
CA PRO A 200 22.73 -5.50 -6.06
C PRO A 200 23.06 -6.70 -6.95
N ASP A 201 24.21 -6.64 -7.62
CA ASP A 201 24.79 -7.78 -8.35
C ASP A 201 25.27 -8.87 -7.37
#